data_AF-A0A9W5U1C1-F1
#
_entry.id   AF-A0A9W5U1C1-F1
#
_cell.length_a   1.000
_cell.length_b   1.000
_cell.length_c   1.000
_cell.angle_alpha   90.00
_cell.angle_beta   90.00
_cell.angle_gamma   90.00
#
_symmetry.space_group_name_H-M   'P 1'
#
loop_
_entity.id
_entity.type
_entity.pdbx_description
1 polymer ?
#
loop_
_entity_poly.entity_id
_entity_poly.type
_entity_poly.pdbx_seq_one_letter_code
_entity_poly.pdbx_strand_id
1 'polypeptide(L)'
;MIRNQSLKEKSLKEMITSVQAGDEYAQNYLLKTYQPFIAKCVSEVCKRYIDPKKDDEFSVGLAAFNEAILTYSPERGSSFLSFAKLVVKRKVIDYIRYVQKTPIAASLDESYDEEQMENPSEIIAVKEIYREEQEALHRREEIAEFNEKLKMYKLTLTELTEISPKHRDARDSAIHTARILFNDPALKEFVERKKKLPIKALVKKVSVSKKTLERNRKYILAIFIVLSNDFVYLKDYLKGVGK
;
A
#
# COMPACT_ATOMS: atom_id res chain seq x y z
N MET A 1 38.97 -9.99 12.02
CA MET A 1 38.53 -10.16 10.62
C MET A 1 38.22 -11.62 10.25
N ILE A 2 38.96 -12.62 10.74
CA ILE A 2 38.83 -14.05 10.36
C ILE A 2 37.45 -14.69 10.70
N ARG A 3 36.81 -14.35 11.83
CA ARG A 3 35.51 -14.95 12.23
C ARG A 3 34.28 -14.45 11.47
N ASN A 4 34.32 -13.24 10.89
CA ASN A 4 33.22 -12.70 10.08
C ASN A 4 33.14 -13.37 8.69
N GLN A 5 34.26 -13.92 8.20
CA GLN A 5 34.28 -14.76 7.00
C GLN A 5 33.66 -16.15 7.29
N SER A 6 34.00 -16.76 8.42
CA SER A 6 33.44 -18.07 8.84
C SER A 6 31.92 -18.06 9.08
N LEU A 7 31.32 -16.93 9.46
CA LEU A 7 29.87 -16.80 9.62
C LEU A 7 29.12 -16.62 8.28
N LYS A 8 29.77 -16.08 7.24
CA LYS A 8 29.17 -15.92 5.90
C LYS A 8 28.95 -17.27 5.19
N GLU A 9 29.68 -18.30 5.58
CA GLU A 9 29.63 -19.64 5.00
C GLU A 9 28.59 -20.55 5.68
N LYS A 10 28.08 -20.16 6.85
CA LYS A 10 27.07 -20.93 7.60
C LYS A 10 25.67 -20.69 7.04
N SER A 11 24.86 -21.74 7.03
CA SER A 11 23.45 -21.64 6.70
C SER A 11 22.69 -20.84 7.75
N LEU A 12 21.65 -20.10 7.34
CA LEU A 12 20.78 -19.35 8.25
C LEU A 12 20.24 -20.22 9.40
N LYS A 13 19.96 -21.50 9.13
CA LYS A 13 19.52 -22.47 10.15
C LYS A 13 20.60 -22.73 11.20
N GLU A 14 21.85 -22.93 10.78
CA GLU A 14 22.98 -23.19 11.68
C GLU A 14 23.32 -21.98 12.55
N MET A 15 23.19 -20.78 11.98
CA MET A 15 23.33 -19.53 12.74
C MET A 15 22.24 -19.40 13.80
N ILE A 16 20.98 -19.69 13.47
CA ILE A 16 19.87 -19.68 14.45
C ILE A 16 20.14 -20.69 15.57
N THR A 17 20.56 -21.91 15.26
CA THR A 17 20.91 -22.92 16.28
C THR A 17 22.06 -22.46 17.16
N SER A 18 23.08 -21.82 16.57
CA SER A 18 24.21 -21.27 17.34
C SER A 18 23.75 -20.17 18.30
N VAL A 19 22.84 -19.30 17.87
CA VAL A 19 22.25 -18.26 18.73
C VAL A 19 21.41 -18.87 19.85
N GLN A 20 20.60 -19.89 19.55
CA GLN A 20 19.82 -20.61 20.57
C GLN A 20 20.72 -21.33 21.59
N ALA A 21 21.94 -21.70 21.21
CA ALA A 21 22.96 -22.26 22.10
C ALA A 21 23.77 -21.20 22.88
N GLY A 22 23.46 -19.91 22.73
CA GLY A 22 24.11 -18.82 23.47
C GLY A 22 25.25 -18.10 22.73
N ASP A 23 25.40 -18.28 21.42
CA ASP A 23 26.40 -17.54 20.63
C ASP A 23 25.96 -16.08 20.38
N GLU A 24 26.42 -15.18 21.25
CA GLU A 24 26.17 -13.73 21.15
C GLU A 24 26.78 -13.10 19.87
N TYR A 25 27.86 -13.67 19.32
CA TYR A 25 28.47 -13.14 18.10
C TYR A 25 27.59 -13.44 16.88
N ALA A 26 27.07 -14.67 16.79
CA ALA A 26 26.11 -15.05 15.76
C ALA A 26 24.82 -14.23 15.88
N GLN A 27 24.38 -13.91 17.10
CA GLN A 27 23.19 -13.10 17.37
C GLN A 27 23.36 -11.68 16.85
N ASN A 28 24.46 -11.02 17.24
CA ASN A 28 24.79 -9.68 16.78
C ASN A 28 24.98 -9.62 15.26
N TYR A 29 25.56 -10.67 14.67
CA TYR A 29 25.73 -10.77 13.23
C TYR A 29 24.38 -10.87 12.51
N LEU A 30 23.47 -11.73 12.97
CA LEU A 30 22.12 -11.86 12.39
C LEU A 30 21.32 -10.56 12.54
N LEU A 31 21.33 -9.93 13.72
CA LEU A 31 20.61 -8.69 13.95
C LEU A 31 21.09 -7.57 13.03
N LYS A 32 22.40 -7.42 12.83
CA LYS A 32 22.98 -6.43 11.91
C LYS A 32 22.66 -6.74 10.44
N THR A 33 22.77 -8.01 10.05
CA THR A 33 22.56 -8.43 8.65
C THR A 33 21.11 -8.26 8.22
N TYR A 34 20.16 -8.53 9.12
CA TYR A 34 18.72 -8.48 8.83
C TYR A 34 18.04 -7.15 9.20
N GLN A 35 18.78 -6.10 9.56
CA GLN A 35 18.20 -4.76 9.81
C GLN A 35 17.31 -4.25 8.66
N PRO A 36 17.68 -4.38 7.36
CA PRO A 36 16.82 -3.92 6.26
C PRO A 36 15.49 -4.68 6.20
N PHE A 37 15.51 -5.98 6.54
CA PHE A 37 14.30 -6.80 6.61
C PHE A 37 13.39 -6.38 7.77
N ILE A 38 13.97 -6.10 8.94
CA ILE A 38 13.25 -5.64 10.13
C ILE A 38 12.63 -4.27 9.86
N ALA A 39 13.39 -3.33 9.28
CA ALA A 39 12.91 -2.01 8.89
C ALA A 39 11.72 -2.11 7.93
N LYS A 40 11.79 -2.99 6.94
CA LYS A 40 10.66 -3.25 6.02
C LYS A 40 9.44 -3.78 6.78
N CYS A 41 9.61 -4.72 7.70
CA CYS A 41 8.50 -5.28 8.47
C CYS A 41 7.82 -4.26 9.37
N VAL A 42 8.62 -3.41 10.05
CA VAL A 42 8.12 -2.32 10.92
C VAL A 42 7.44 -1.25 10.07
N SER A 43 8.06 -0.84 8.96
CA SER A 43 7.47 0.14 8.03
C SER A 43 6.14 -0.33 7.43
N GLU A 44 6.00 -1.63 7.11
CA GLU A 44 4.73 -2.21 6.66
C GLU A 44 3.59 -2.11 7.70
N VAL A 45 3.93 -2.08 8.99
CA VAL A 45 2.98 -1.92 10.11
C VAL A 45 2.69 -0.45 10.37
N CYS A 46 3.72 0.38 10.47
CA CYS A 46 3.58 1.81 10.76
C CYS A 46 3.12 2.64 9.55
N LYS A 47 3.12 2.06 8.34
CA LYS A 47 2.76 2.72 7.06
C LYS A 47 3.58 3.97 6.73
N ARG A 48 4.73 4.14 7.37
CA ARG A 48 5.67 5.25 7.19
C ARG A 48 7.10 4.74 7.09
N TYR A 49 8.02 5.58 6.61
CA TYR A 49 9.45 5.29 6.70
C TYR A 49 9.87 5.26 8.18
N ILE A 50 10.79 4.34 8.50
CA ILE A 50 11.31 4.12 9.84
C ILE A 50 12.80 4.45 9.82
N ASP A 51 13.22 5.42 10.63
CA ASP A 51 14.62 5.76 10.88
C ASP A 51 15.18 4.87 12.01
N PRO A 52 16.13 3.96 11.69
CA PRO A 52 16.75 3.06 12.66
C PRO A 52 17.41 3.73 13.87
N LYS A 53 17.68 5.04 13.81
CA LYS A 53 18.35 5.80 14.87
C LYS A 53 17.40 6.62 15.74
N LYS A 54 16.15 6.81 15.31
CA LYS A 54 15.22 7.75 15.95
C LYS A 54 13.88 7.12 16.34
N ASP A 55 13.43 6.10 15.60
CA ASP A 55 12.12 5.50 15.80
C ASP A 55 12.20 4.32 16.77
N ASP A 56 11.50 4.42 17.89
CA ASP A 56 11.45 3.36 18.92
C ASP A 56 10.81 2.07 18.38
N GLU A 57 9.91 2.18 17.40
CA GLU A 57 9.31 1.03 16.72
C GLU A 57 10.36 0.14 16.05
N PHE A 58 11.49 0.72 15.62
CA PHE A 58 12.60 -0.06 15.08
C PHE A 58 13.30 -0.89 16.15
N SER A 59 13.53 -0.31 17.33
CA SER A 59 14.11 -1.00 18.49
C SER A 59 13.22 -2.15 18.96
N VAL A 60 11.91 -1.94 18.94
CA VAL A 60 10.92 -2.99 19.23
C VAL A 60 10.95 -4.08 18.16
N GLY A 61 11.07 -3.72 16.89
CA GLY A 61 11.23 -4.67 15.79
C GLY A 61 12.50 -5.51 15.91
N LEU A 62 13.61 -4.91 16.34
CA LEU A 62 14.87 -5.61 16.61
C LEU A 62 14.71 -6.63 17.75
N ALA A 63 14.10 -6.22 18.87
CA ALA A 63 13.85 -7.10 20.00
C ALA A 63 12.94 -8.29 19.60
N ALA A 64 11.89 -8.02 18.83
CA ALA A 64 10.97 -9.03 18.34
C ALA A 64 11.62 -10.01 17.35
N PHE A 65 12.54 -9.53 16.52
CA PHE A 65 13.31 -10.41 15.63
C PHE A 65 14.26 -11.31 16.42
N ASN A 66 14.89 -10.78 17.48
CA ASN A 66 15.72 -11.59 18.37
C ASN A 66 14.90 -12.69 19.08
N GLU A 67 13.72 -12.33 19.59
CA GLU A 67 12.77 -13.30 20.16
C GLU A 67 12.36 -14.37 19.15
N ALA A 68 12.17 -14.00 17.88
CA ALA A 68 11.89 -14.95 16.82
C ALA A 68 13.07 -15.92 16.57
N ILE A 69 14.33 -15.47 16.66
CA ILE A 69 15.50 -16.37 16.56
C ILE A 69 15.46 -17.41 17.69
N LEU A 70 15.21 -16.96 18.93
CA LEU A 70 15.22 -17.85 20.10
C LEU A 70 14.07 -18.85 20.12
N THR A 71 12.91 -18.48 19.58
CA THR A 71 11.68 -19.29 19.62
C THR A 71 11.41 -20.09 18.35
N TYR A 72 12.23 -19.92 17.31
CA TYR A 72 12.03 -20.61 16.04
C TYR A 72 12.30 -22.12 16.13
N SER A 73 11.35 -22.91 15.61
CA SER A 73 11.46 -24.36 15.51
C SER A 73 11.32 -24.80 14.04
N PRO A 74 12.34 -25.46 13.44
CA PRO A 74 12.29 -25.93 12.05
C PRO A 74 11.14 -26.91 11.75
N GLU A 75 10.66 -27.64 12.76
CA GLU A 75 9.61 -28.66 12.65
C GLU A 75 8.22 -28.08 12.34
N ARG A 76 8.03 -26.78 12.55
CA ARG A 76 6.73 -26.09 12.32
C ARG A 76 6.51 -25.67 10.86
N GLY A 77 7.33 -26.15 9.92
CA GLY A 77 7.11 -26.10 8.47
C GLY A 77 7.18 -24.73 7.78
N SER A 78 7.24 -23.62 8.52
CA SER A 78 7.38 -22.27 7.94
C SER A 78 8.85 -21.82 7.90
N SER A 79 9.21 -21.07 6.86
CA SER A 79 10.56 -20.49 6.78
C SER A 79 10.80 -19.52 7.94
N PHE A 80 12.03 -19.46 8.46
CA PHE A 80 12.38 -18.53 9.54
C PHE A 80 11.99 -17.09 9.22
N LEU A 81 12.21 -16.61 8.00
CA LEU A 81 11.87 -15.23 7.62
C LEU A 81 10.35 -15.00 7.61
N SER A 82 9.55 -15.97 7.19
CA SER A 82 8.09 -15.88 7.27
C SER A 82 7.61 -15.81 8.72
N PHE A 83 8.19 -16.66 9.58
CA PHE A 83 7.89 -16.67 11.02
C PHE A 83 8.31 -15.36 11.70
N ALA A 84 9.56 -14.92 11.46
CA ALA A 84 10.10 -13.69 12.02
C ALA A 84 9.28 -12.47 11.58
N LYS A 85 8.84 -12.41 10.32
CA LYS A 85 7.93 -11.35 9.83
C LYS A 85 6.65 -11.28 10.67
N LEU A 86 6.04 -12.41 10.99
CA LEU A 86 4.81 -12.45 11.78
C LEU A 86 5.05 -11.96 13.21
N VAL A 87 6.12 -12.43 13.86
CA VAL A 87 6.47 -12.05 15.25
C VAL A 87 6.78 -10.56 15.35
N VAL A 88 7.63 -10.04 14.45
CA VAL A 88 7.98 -8.62 14.40
C VAL A 88 6.74 -7.75 14.23
N LYS A 89 5.86 -8.10 13.29
CA LYS A 89 4.62 -7.33 13.09
C LYS A 89 3.74 -7.31 14.33
N ARG A 90 3.53 -8.47 14.96
CA ARG A 90 2.68 -8.57 16.16
C ARG A 90 3.23 -7.72 17.31
N LYS A 91 4.52 -7.83 17.61
CA LYS A 91 5.17 -7.10 18.71
C LYS A 91 5.20 -5.58 18.47
N VAL A 92 5.44 -5.14 17.23
CA VAL A 92 5.37 -3.72 16.87
C VAL A 92 3.93 -3.20 17.01
N ILE A 93 2.92 -3.97 16.58
CA ILE A 93 1.50 -3.60 16.79
C ILE A 93 1.18 -3.48 18.27
N ASP A 94 1.62 -4.43 19.09
CA ASP A 94 1.38 -4.42 20.54
C ASP A 94 2.09 -3.24 21.22
N TYR A 95 3.30 -2.89 20.76
CA TYR A 95 4.01 -1.69 21.22
C TYR A 95 3.29 -0.40 20.84
N ILE A 96 2.85 -0.26 19.59
CA ILE A 96 2.09 0.92 19.15
C ILE A 96 0.82 1.07 20.00
N ARG A 97 0.12 -0.04 20.28
CA ARG A 97 -1.04 -0.04 21.19
C ARG A 97 -0.68 0.35 22.62
N TYR A 98 0.49 -0.06 23.11
CA TYR A 98 0.95 0.26 24.47
C TYR A 98 1.36 1.73 24.61
N VAL A 99 2.13 2.26 23.65
CA VAL A 99 2.51 3.69 23.59
C VAL A 99 1.28 4.57 23.44
N GLN A 100 0.27 4.14 22.67
CA GLN A 100 -1.00 4.86 22.56
C GLN A 100 -1.85 4.80 23.83
N LYS A 101 -1.63 3.82 24.72
CA LYS A 101 -2.32 3.69 26.03
C LYS A 101 -1.61 4.41 27.17
N THR A 102 -0.35 4.79 26.98
CA THR A 102 0.48 5.41 28.02
C THR A 102 0.77 6.84 27.55
N PRO A 103 0.14 7.88 28.12
CA PRO A 103 0.48 9.24 27.72
C PRO A 103 1.94 9.49 28.09
N ILE A 104 2.78 9.70 27.08
CA ILE A 104 4.17 10.12 27.29
C ILE A 104 4.12 11.51 27.89
N ALA A 105 4.51 11.60 29.16
CA ALA A 105 4.74 12.83 29.87
C ALA A 105 5.64 13.77 29.06
N ALA A 106 5.07 14.87 28.58
CA ALA A 106 5.85 16.04 28.21
C ALA A 106 5.03 17.31 28.45
N SER A 107 5.34 17.95 29.60
CA SER A 107 5.20 19.38 29.91
C SER A 107 3.81 19.93 30.29
N LEU A 108 3.68 20.15 31.60
CA LEU A 108 3.15 21.34 32.32
C LEU A 108 1.85 22.00 31.84
N ASP A 109 0.88 21.95 32.76
CA ASP A 109 -0.29 22.81 32.95
C ASP A 109 -1.58 22.43 32.21
N GLU A 110 -2.68 22.66 32.92
CA GLU A 110 -4.10 22.45 32.59
C GLU A 110 -4.69 21.03 32.70
N SER A 111 -5.29 20.83 33.87
CA SER A 111 -6.32 19.86 34.23
C SER A 111 -7.40 19.67 33.16
N TYR A 112 -7.57 18.45 32.65
CA TYR A 112 -8.84 17.98 32.12
C TYR A 112 -9.12 16.56 32.65
N ASP A 113 -10.26 16.46 33.34
CA ASP A 113 -10.70 15.35 34.19
C ASP A 113 -10.76 13.98 33.49
N GLU A 114 -10.36 12.96 34.26
CA GLU A 114 -10.09 11.56 33.86
C GLU A 114 -11.32 10.62 33.91
N GLU A 115 -12.56 11.08 34.05
CA GLU A 115 -13.68 10.19 34.45
C GLU A 115 -14.80 9.94 33.44
N GLN A 116 -14.71 10.36 32.17
CA GLN A 116 -15.74 9.96 31.20
C GLN A 116 -15.17 9.68 29.83
N MET A 117 -14.93 8.40 29.52
CA MET A 117 -15.17 7.75 28.22
C MET A 117 -14.91 6.24 28.35
N GLU A 118 -15.69 5.56 29.20
CA GLU A 118 -15.75 4.09 29.29
C GLU A 118 -16.83 3.53 28.35
N ASN A 119 -16.70 3.71 27.03
CA ASN A 119 -17.60 3.02 26.11
C ASN A 119 -16.87 2.37 24.92
N PRO A 120 -16.92 1.04 24.76
CA PRO A 120 -16.38 0.33 23.59
C PRO A 120 -16.84 0.89 22.23
N SER A 121 -17.98 1.58 22.19
CA SER A 121 -18.49 2.28 21.00
C SER A 121 -17.64 3.48 20.56
N GLU A 122 -17.05 4.22 21.51
CA GLU A 122 -16.21 5.39 21.21
C GLU A 122 -14.85 4.97 20.62
N ILE A 123 -14.32 3.82 21.08
CA ILE A 123 -13.10 3.20 20.54
C ILE A 123 -13.32 2.68 19.10
N ILE A 124 -14.52 2.16 18.80
CA ILE A 124 -14.90 1.77 17.43
C ILE A 124 -15.01 3.02 16.55
N ALA A 125 -15.66 4.08 17.04
CA ALA A 125 -15.80 5.33 16.31
C ALA A 125 -14.43 5.97 15.97
N VAL A 126 -13.49 5.99 16.91
CA VAL A 126 -12.13 6.52 16.68
C VAL A 126 -11.33 5.66 15.70
N LYS A 127 -11.46 4.33 15.74
CA LYS A 127 -10.83 3.44 14.76
C LYS A 127 -11.41 3.59 13.37
N GLU A 128 -12.72 3.79 13.24
CA GLU A 128 -13.36 4.08 11.97
C GLU A 128 -12.94 5.46 11.45
N ILE A 129 -12.88 6.49 12.29
CA ILE A 129 -12.35 7.82 11.90
C ILE A 129 -10.90 7.72 11.40
N TYR A 130 -10.03 7.00 12.13
CA TYR A 130 -8.64 6.81 11.70
C TYR A 130 -8.53 6.00 10.41
N ARG A 131 -9.37 4.98 10.24
CA ARG A 131 -9.44 4.20 9.00
C ARG A 131 -9.92 5.08 7.84
N GLU A 132 -10.93 5.91 8.07
CA GLU A 132 -11.44 6.87 7.09
C GLU A 132 -10.36 7.89 6.70
N GLU A 133 -9.55 8.36 7.65
CA GLU A 133 -8.40 9.23 7.38
C GLU A 133 -7.33 8.55 6.53
N GLN A 134 -6.98 7.29 6.83
CA GLN A 134 -6.02 6.52 6.01
C GLN A 134 -6.56 6.23 4.61
N GLU A 135 -7.84 5.86 4.50
CA GLU A 135 -8.51 5.69 3.21
C GLU A 135 -8.60 7.03 2.45
N ALA A 136 -8.71 8.17 3.14
CA ALA A 136 -8.64 9.50 2.52
C ALA A 136 -7.23 9.82 2.01
N LEU A 137 -6.18 9.46 2.75
CA LEU A 137 -4.79 9.62 2.32
C LEU A 137 -4.50 8.78 1.07
N HIS A 138 -4.83 7.49 1.08
CA HIS A 138 -4.64 6.62 -0.08
C HIS A 138 -5.45 7.06 -1.31
N ARG A 139 -6.69 7.54 -1.11
CA ARG A 139 -7.46 8.18 -2.19
C ARG A 139 -6.73 9.39 -2.76
N ARG A 140 -6.14 10.23 -1.91
CA ARG A 140 -5.42 11.43 -2.35
C ARG A 140 -4.15 11.08 -3.13
N GLU A 141 -3.43 10.03 -2.72
CA GLU A 141 -2.26 9.50 -3.45
C GLU A 141 -2.66 8.96 -4.83
N GLU A 142 -3.73 8.15 -4.92
CA GLU A 142 -4.22 7.66 -6.21
C GLU A 142 -4.67 8.80 -7.13
N ILE A 143 -5.34 9.82 -6.60
CA ILE A 143 -5.73 11.01 -7.36
C ILE A 143 -4.49 11.75 -7.90
N ALA A 144 -3.43 11.86 -7.08
CA ALA A 144 -2.18 12.49 -7.51
C ALA A 144 -1.51 11.69 -8.63
N GLU A 145 -1.41 10.36 -8.49
CA GLU A 145 -0.85 9.50 -9.54
C GLU A 145 -1.68 9.55 -10.82
N PHE A 146 -3.01 9.49 -10.69
CA PHE A 146 -3.92 9.61 -11.82
C PHE A 146 -3.74 10.95 -12.54
N ASN A 147 -3.61 12.06 -11.81
CA ASN A 147 -3.33 13.37 -12.38
C ASN A 147 -2.02 13.38 -13.18
N GLU A 148 -0.95 12.76 -12.67
CA GLU A 148 0.31 12.64 -13.41
C GLU A 148 0.15 11.80 -14.68
N LYS A 149 -0.59 10.69 -14.63
CA LYS A 149 -0.89 9.89 -15.82
C LYS A 149 -1.71 10.70 -16.83
N LEU A 150 -2.74 11.44 -16.41
CA LEU A 150 -3.57 12.27 -17.29
C LEU A 150 -2.74 13.29 -18.06
N LYS A 151 -1.76 13.93 -17.40
CA LYS A 151 -0.85 14.89 -18.05
C LYS A 151 -0.09 14.24 -19.22
N MET A 152 0.32 12.98 -19.10
CA MET A 152 0.96 12.24 -20.20
C MET A 152 0.06 12.09 -21.45
N TYR A 153 -1.26 12.12 -21.27
CA TYR A 153 -2.26 12.10 -22.35
C TYR A 153 -2.77 13.49 -22.72
N LYS A 154 -2.15 14.56 -22.19
CA LYS A 154 -2.57 15.97 -22.36
C LYS A 154 -4.01 16.20 -21.90
N LEU A 155 -4.37 15.57 -20.79
CA LEU A 155 -5.66 15.71 -20.10
C LEU A 155 -5.45 16.33 -18.72
N THR A 156 -6.48 17.01 -18.22
CA THR A 156 -6.54 17.49 -16.83
C THR A 156 -7.82 16.99 -16.17
N LEU A 157 -7.80 16.90 -14.83
CA LEU A 157 -8.98 16.48 -14.07
C LEU A 157 -10.14 17.48 -14.20
N THR A 158 -9.84 18.78 -14.22
CA THR A 158 -10.82 19.85 -14.45
C THR A 158 -11.53 19.69 -15.79
N GLU A 159 -10.77 19.42 -16.86
CA GLU A 159 -11.36 19.17 -18.17
C GLU A 159 -12.25 17.93 -18.13
N LEU A 160 -11.81 16.83 -17.50
CA LEU A 160 -12.61 15.62 -17.38
C LEU A 160 -13.96 15.84 -16.69
N THR A 161 -14.02 16.69 -15.67
CA THR A 161 -15.28 17.00 -14.99
C THR A 161 -16.28 17.72 -15.90
N GLU A 162 -15.81 18.56 -16.80
CA GLU A 162 -16.67 19.30 -17.73
C GLU A 162 -17.19 18.43 -18.88
N ILE A 163 -16.34 17.52 -19.39
CA ILE A 163 -16.67 16.68 -20.55
C ILE A 163 -17.32 15.35 -20.20
N SER A 164 -17.41 15.01 -18.90
CA SER A 164 -17.97 13.74 -18.44
C SER A 164 -19.43 13.61 -18.90
N PRO A 165 -19.84 12.47 -19.50
CA PRO A 165 -21.22 12.31 -19.96
C PRO A 165 -22.22 12.42 -18.80
N LYS A 166 -23.19 13.33 -18.92
CA LYS A 166 -24.23 13.55 -17.90
C LYS A 166 -25.23 12.39 -17.83
N HIS A 167 -25.57 11.82 -18.99
CA HIS A 167 -26.52 10.72 -19.09
C HIS A 167 -25.85 9.37 -18.92
N ARG A 168 -26.56 8.46 -18.24
CA ARG A 168 -26.10 7.11 -17.93
C ARG A 168 -25.71 6.32 -19.18
N ASP A 169 -26.56 6.31 -20.20
CA ASP A 169 -26.32 5.57 -21.45
C ASP A 169 -24.99 5.96 -22.14
N ALA A 170 -24.69 7.27 -22.12
CA ALA A 170 -23.47 7.79 -22.70
C ALA A 170 -22.23 7.44 -21.84
N ARG A 171 -22.37 7.36 -20.51
CA ARG A 171 -21.31 6.86 -19.61
C ARG A 171 -21.06 5.37 -19.83
N ASP A 172 -22.12 4.57 -19.81
CA ASP A 172 -22.04 3.11 -19.95
C ASP A 172 -21.41 2.73 -21.28
N SER A 173 -21.81 3.42 -22.35
CA SER A 173 -21.20 3.26 -23.67
C SER A 173 -19.70 3.60 -23.70
N ALA A 174 -19.29 4.68 -23.03
CA ALA A 174 -17.88 5.07 -22.98
C ALA A 174 -17.04 4.09 -22.15
N ILE A 175 -17.56 3.62 -21.02
CA ILE A 175 -16.92 2.61 -20.18
C ILE A 175 -16.78 1.30 -20.95
N HIS A 176 -17.84 0.87 -21.65
CA HIS A 176 -17.82 -0.33 -22.48
C HIS A 176 -16.77 -0.22 -23.59
N THR A 177 -16.71 0.92 -24.26
CA THR A 177 -15.69 1.21 -25.29
C THR A 177 -14.28 1.14 -24.71
N ALA A 178 -14.05 1.72 -23.52
CA ALA A 178 -12.74 1.68 -22.85
C ALA A 178 -12.33 0.25 -22.47
N ARG A 179 -13.28 -0.60 -22.05
CA ARG A 179 -13.02 -2.03 -21.75
C ARG A 179 -12.64 -2.81 -23.00
N ILE A 180 -13.34 -2.61 -24.12
CA ILE A 180 -12.99 -3.25 -25.40
C ILE A 180 -11.58 -2.82 -25.83
N LEU A 181 -11.27 -1.54 -25.71
CA LEU A 181 -9.95 -1.00 -26.01
C LEU A 181 -8.85 -1.59 -25.11
N PHE A 182 -9.12 -1.76 -23.81
CA PHE A 182 -8.17 -2.31 -22.85
C PHE A 182 -7.89 -3.80 -23.08
N ASN A 183 -8.92 -4.57 -23.44
CA ASN A 183 -8.82 -6.02 -23.67
C ASN A 183 -8.27 -6.39 -25.05
N ASP A 184 -8.15 -5.43 -25.98
CA ASP A 184 -7.57 -5.64 -27.31
C ASP A 184 -6.09 -5.23 -27.29
N PRO A 185 -5.13 -6.17 -27.38
CA PRO A 185 -3.71 -5.86 -27.27
C PRO A 185 -3.22 -4.82 -28.28
N ALA A 186 -3.72 -4.86 -29.52
CA ALA A 186 -3.28 -3.95 -30.57
C ALA A 186 -3.80 -2.52 -30.34
N LEU A 187 -5.04 -2.38 -29.86
CA LEU A 187 -5.60 -1.07 -29.51
C LEU A 187 -4.94 -0.49 -28.26
N LYS A 188 -4.72 -1.33 -27.25
CA LYS A 188 -4.02 -0.95 -26.02
C LYS A 188 -2.63 -0.41 -26.33
N GLU A 189 -1.82 -1.16 -27.07
CA GLU A 189 -0.46 -0.75 -27.45
C GLU A 189 -0.46 0.56 -28.26
N PHE A 190 -1.43 0.71 -29.19
CA PHE A 190 -1.57 1.96 -29.94
C PHE A 190 -1.79 3.16 -29.01
N VAL A 191 -2.67 3.02 -28.01
CA VAL A 191 -3.00 4.10 -27.07
C VAL A 191 -1.84 4.38 -26.13
N GLU A 192 -1.16 3.35 -25.63
CA GLU A 192 0.01 3.49 -24.78
C GLU A 192 1.17 4.19 -25.50
N ARG A 193 1.38 3.90 -26.79
CA ARG A 193 2.44 4.53 -27.60
C ARG A 193 2.07 5.92 -28.12
N LYS A 194 0.89 6.06 -28.73
CA LYS A 194 0.47 7.30 -29.42
C LYS A 194 -0.29 8.27 -28.52
N LYS A 195 -0.71 7.85 -27.33
CA LYS A 195 -1.50 8.63 -26.35
C LYS A 195 -2.78 9.21 -26.94
N LYS A 196 -3.38 8.51 -27.92
CA LYS A 196 -4.56 8.95 -28.68
C LYS A 196 -5.54 7.81 -28.86
N LEU A 197 -6.83 8.16 -28.91
CA LEU A 197 -7.90 7.18 -29.12
C LEU A 197 -7.95 6.71 -30.59
N PRO A 198 -7.85 5.39 -30.88
CA PRO A 198 -7.88 4.84 -32.23
C PRO A 198 -9.31 4.75 -32.79
N ILE A 199 -9.95 5.90 -33.05
CA ILE A 199 -11.36 5.99 -33.45
C ILE A 199 -11.69 5.10 -34.65
N LYS A 200 -10.86 5.12 -35.71
CA LYS A 200 -11.11 4.33 -36.93
C LYS A 200 -11.17 2.82 -36.67
N ALA A 201 -10.36 2.33 -35.73
CA ALA A 201 -10.32 0.92 -35.36
C ALA A 201 -11.45 0.57 -34.39
N LEU A 202 -11.76 1.47 -33.44
CA LEU A 202 -12.84 1.29 -32.48
C LEU A 202 -14.21 1.22 -33.13
N VAL A 203 -14.51 2.07 -34.13
CA VAL A 203 -15.81 2.07 -34.84
C VAL A 203 -16.19 0.68 -35.39
N LYS A 204 -15.20 -0.17 -35.70
CA LYS A 204 -15.44 -1.54 -36.19
C LYS A 204 -15.74 -2.55 -35.08
N LYS A 205 -15.48 -2.19 -33.82
CA LYS A 205 -15.54 -3.08 -32.65
C LYS A 205 -16.61 -2.66 -31.63
N VAL A 206 -17.19 -1.47 -31.77
CA VAL A 206 -18.21 -0.93 -30.86
C VAL A 206 -19.47 -0.56 -31.62
N SER A 207 -20.62 -0.61 -30.95
CA SER A 207 -21.92 -0.25 -31.51
C SER A 207 -22.19 1.26 -31.60
N VAL A 208 -21.23 2.10 -31.18
CA VAL A 208 -21.41 3.56 -31.19
C VAL A 208 -20.85 4.27 -32.40
N SER A 209 -21.56 5.33 -32.80
CA SER A 209 -21.17 6.16 -33.93
C SER A 209 -19.80 6.80 -33.74
N LYS A 210 -19.11 7.06 -34.86
CA LYS A 210 -17.86 7.83 -34.88
C LYS A 210 -18.00 9.18 -34.16
N LYS A 211 -19.13 9.88 -34.33
CA LYS A 211 -19.43 11.16 -33.69
C LYS A 211 -19.49 11.04 -32.17
N THR A 212 -20.08 9.96 -31.67
CA THR A 212 -20.16 9.66 -30.22
C THR A 212 -18.77 9.40 -29.64
N LEU A 213 -17.94 8.62 -30.33
CA LEU A 213 -16.55 8.35 -29.91
C LEU A 213 -15.70 9.62 -29.88
N GLU A 214 -15.83 10.49 -30.88
CA GLU A 214 -15.11 11.76 -30.92
C GLU A 214 -15.52 12.69 -29.78
N ARG A 215 -16.83 12.81 -29.52
CA ARG A 215 -17.37 13.62 -28.43
C ARG A 215 -16.86 13.15 -27.06
N ASN A 216 -16.80 11.83 -26.85
CA ASN A 216 -16.43 11.25 -25.56
C ASN A 216 -14.95 10.80 -25.50
N ARG A 217 -14.11 11.18 -26.48
CA ARG A 217 -12.77 10.60 -26.66
C ARG A 217 -11.86 10.73 -25.43
N LYS A 218 -11.90 11.89 -24.80
CA LYS A 218 -11.07 12.24 -23.64
C LYS A 218 -11.54 11.48 -22.40
N TYR A 219 -12.85 11.35 -22.23
CA TYR A 219 -13.44 10.53 -21.17
C TYR A 219 -13.08 9.04 -21.35
N ILE A 220 -13.20 8.49 -22.56
CA ILE A 220 -12.81 7.10 -22.85
C ILE A 220 -11.33 6.85 -22.53
N LEU A 221 -10.44 7.79 -22.88
CA LEU A 221 -9.01 7.70 -22.54
C LEU A 221 -8.78 7.73 -21.03
N ALA A 222 -9.50 8.57 -20.28
CA ALA A 222 -9.41 8.60 -18.83
C ALA A 222 -9.83 7.26 -18.21
N ILE A 223 -10.94 6.67 -18.65
CA ILE A 223 -11.37 5.35 -18.19
C ILE A 223 -10.32 4.28 -18.55
N PHE A 224 -9.74 4.34 -19.75
CA PHE A 224 -8.66 3.42 -20.14
C PHE A 224 -7.44 3.54 -19.21
N ILE A 225 -7.04 4.75 -18.83
CA ILE A 225 -5.95 4.97 -17.87
C ILE A 225 -6.30 4.34 -16.52
N VAL A 226 -7.53 4.50 -16.06
CA VAL A 226 -7.97 3.87 -14.80
C VAL A 226 -7.96 2.34 -14.88
N LEU A 227 -8.37 1.77 -16.02
CA LEU A 227 -8.33 0.32 -16.21
C LEU A 227 -6.90 -0.23 -16.31
N SER A 228 -5.96 0.55 -16.87
CA SER A 228 -4.59 0.13 -17.13
C SER A 228 -3.64 0.24 -15.93
N ASN A 229 -4.06 0.89 -14.85
CA ASN A 229 -3.28 1.02 -13.62
C ASN A 229 -4.07 0.41 -12.44
N ASP A 230 -3.39 0.13 -11.33
CA ASP A 230 -4.00 -0.47 -10.14
C ASP A 230 -4.64 0.56 -9.20
N PHE A 231 -5.47 1.45 -9.76
CA PHE A 231 -6.22 2.43 -8.96
C PHE A 231 -7.47 1.78 -8.36
N VAL A 232 -7.36 1.24 -7.16
CA VAL A 232 -8.44 0.53 -6.46
C VAL A 232 -9.56 1.49 -6.10
N TYR A 233 -9.25 2.65 -5.53
CA TYR A 233 -10.27 3.62 -5.09
C TYR A 233 -10.94 4.32 -6.28
N LEU A 234 -10.19 4.65 -7.33
CA LEU A 234 -10.79 5.22 -8.55
C LEU A 234 -11.65 4.20 -9.31
N LYS A 235 -11.24 2.91 -9.35
CA LYS A 235 -12.07 1.84 -9.95
C LYS A 235 -13.39 1.68 -9.19
N ASP A 236 -13.37 1.77 -7.87
CA ASP A 236 -14.60 1.69 -7.06
C ASP A 236 -15.49 2.93 -7.24
N TYR A 237 -14.91 4.13 -7.36
CA TYR A 237 -15.67 5.32 -7.73
C TYR A 237 -16.38 5.14 -9.08
N LEU A 238 -15.68 4.61 -10.10
CA LEU A 238 -16.26 4.31 -11.42
C LEU A 238 -17.36 3.23 -11.39
N LYS A 239 -17.32 2.28 -10.46
CA LYS A 239 -18.41 1.30 -10.25
C LYS A 239 -19.63 1.94 -9.57
N GLY A 240 -19.41 2.98 -8.74
CA GLY A 240 -20.45 3.68 -7.98
C GLY A 240 -21.28 4.67 -8.81
N VAL A 241 -20.76 5.25 -9.90
CA VAL A 241 -21.47 6.25 -10.74
C VAL A 241 -22.59 5.64 -11.64
N GLY A 242 -22.94 4.38 -11.41
CA GLY A 242 -23.96 3.62 -12.15
C GLY A 242 -25.12 3.09 -11.31
N LYS A 243 -25.21 3.46 -10.02
CA LYS A 243 -26.42 3.25 -9.20
C LYS A 243 -27.31 4.48 -9.25
#